data_AF-A0A453M8J8-F1
#
_entry.id   AF-A0A453M8J8-F1
#
_cell.length_a   1.000
_cell.length_b   1.000
_cell.length_c   1.000
_cell.angle_alpha   90.00
_cell.angle_beta   90.00
_cell.angle_gamma   90.00
#
_symmetry.space_group_name_H-M   'P 1'
#
loop_
_entity.id
_entity.type
_entity.pdbx_description
1 polymer ?
#
loop_
_entity_poly.entity_id
_entity_poly.type
_entity_poly.pdbx_seq_one_letter_code
_entity_poly.pdbx_strand_id
1 'polypeptide(L)'
;MYTSRRNLPPSMISTSKITDSIISHGCFLDKCRVEHSVVGIRSRIGSNVHLKDTVMLGADFYETDMERCDQLAEGKVPIGIGENTSIQNCIIDKNARIGKNVTIANAEGVQESDRASEGFHIRSGITVVLKNSVIADGLVI
;
A
#
# COMPACT_ATOMS: atom_id res chain seq x y z
N MET A 1 23.72 -9.46 -18.41
CA MET A 1 22.62 -10.32 -17.95
C MET A 1 22.50 -10.15 -16.43
N TYR A 2 21.55 -9.34 -15.95
CA TYR A 2 21.32 -9.13 -14.50
C TYR A 2 20.16 -10.03 -14.04
N THR A 3 20.47 -11.26 -13.62
CA THR A 3 19.47 -12.17 -13.03
C THR A 3 19.41 -11.93 -11.52
N SER A 4 18.71 -10.88 -11.09
CA SER A 4 18.30 -10.80 -9.67
C SER A 4 17.10 -11.73 -9.47
N ARG A 5 17.34 -13.05 -9.49
CA ARG A 5 16.32 -14.03 -9.09
C ARG A 5 16.04 -13.80 -7.61
N ARG A 6 14.92 -13.14 -7.32
CA ARG A 6 14.42 -13.06 -5.96
C ARG A 6 13.65 -14.35 -5.71
N ASN A 7 14.17 -15.23 -4.87
CA ASN A 7 13.49 -16.44 -4.42
C ASN A 7 12.36 -16.05 -3.46
N LEU A 8 11.31 -15.43 -3.98
CA LEU A 8 10.14 -15.03 -3.21
C LEU A 8 9.10 -16.17 -3.23
N PRO A 9 8.38 -16.37 -2.12
CA PRO A 9 7.26 -17.30 -2.12
C PRO A 9 6.18 -16.88 -3.13
N PRO A 10 5.28 -17.80 -3.52
CA PRO A 10 4.07 -17.42 -4.24
C PRO A 10 3.24 -16.44 -3.39
N SER A 11 2.45 -15.62 -4.06
CA SER A 11 1.55 -14.69 -3.38
C SER A 11 0.33 -15.43 -2.82
N MET A 12 -0.03 -15.11 -1.58
CA MET A 12 -1.22 -15.63 -0.91
C MET A 12 -2.36 -14.63 -1.06
N ILE A 13 -3.49 -15.10 -1.61
CA ILE A 13 -4.66 -14.28 -1.90
C ILE A 13 -5.88 -14.99 -1.31
N SER A 14 -6.54 -14.34 -0.34
CA SER A 14 -7.65 -14.91 0.43
C SER A 14 -8.90 -14.06 0.26
N THR A 15 -9.96 -14.62 -0.34
CA THR A 15 -11.27 -13.94 -0.48
C THR A 15 -11.19 -12.55 -1.13
N SER A 16 -10.25 -12.34 -2.05
CA SER A 16 -10.05 -11.05 -2.73
C SER A 16 -10.54 -11.07 -4.17
N LYS A 17 -10.94 -9.90 -4.68
CA LYS A 17 -11.33 -9.70 -6.08
C LYS A 17 -10.26 -8.88 -6.81
N ILE A 18 -9.71 -9.44 -7.88
CA ILE A 18 -8.66 -8.82 -8.68
C ILE A 18 -9.20 -8.64 -10.10
N THR A 19 -9.19 -7.41 -10.61
CA THR A 19 -9.71 -7.06 -11.94
C THR A 19 -8.68 -6.20 -12.67
N ASP A 20 -8.29 -6.57 -13.90
CA ASP A 20 -7.36 -5.81 -14.75
C ASP A 20 -6.05 -5.39 -14.04
N SER A 21 -5.53 -6.27 -13.18
CA SER A 21 -4.45 -5.93 -12.25
C SER A 21 -3.32 -6.95 -12.27
N ILE A 22 -2.13 -6.51 -11.86
CA ILE A 22 -0.92 -7.36 -11.75
C ILE A 22 -0.57 -7.51 -10.27
N ILE A 23 -0.43 -8.75 -9.81
CA ILE A 23 0.06 -9.06 -8.46
C ILE A 23 1.42 -9.74 -8.58
N SER A 24 2.46 -9.08 -8.05
CA SER A 24 3.83 -9.61 -8.01
C SER A 24 3.98 -10.72 -6.97
N HIS A 25 5.15 -11.35 -6.91
CA HIS A 25 5.45 -12.44 -5.96
C HIS A 25 5.50 -12.01 -4.49
N GLY A 26 5.24 -12.99 -3.63
CA GLY A 26 5.39 -12.88 -2.19
C GLY A 26 4.43 -11.90 -1.52
N CYS A 27 3.31 -11.58 -2.16
CA CYS A 27 2.30 -10.68 -1.61
C CYS A 27 1.32 -11.42 -0.69
N PHE A 28 0.71 -10.69 0.23
CA PHE A 28 -0.36 -11.15 1.10
C PHE A 28 -1.58 -10.25 0.92
N LEU A 29 -2.66 -10.80 0.38
CA LEU A 29 -3.91 -10.10 0.14
C LEU A 29 -5.02 -10.82 0.91
N ASP A 30 -5.73 -10.10 1.77
CA ASP A 30 -6.86 -10.64 2.52
C ASP A 30 -8.11 -9.78 2.33
N LYS A 31 -9.22 -10.40 1.89
CA LYS A 31 -10.56 -9.79 1.75
C LYS A 31 -10.54 -8.39 1.11
N CYS A 32 -9.80 -8.22 0.02
CA CYS A 32 -9.58 -6.92 -0.61
C CYS A 32 -10.04 -6.89 -2.06
N ARG A 33 -10.20 -5.68 -2.60
CA ARG A 33 -10.56 -5.43 -4.00
C ARG A 33 -9.43 -4.65 -4.67
N VAL A 34 -8.88 -5.19 -5.74
CA VAL A 34 -7.80 -4.58 -6.51
C VAL A 34 -8.24 -4.46 -7.97
N GLU A 35 -8.31 -3.24 -8.47
CA GLU A 35 -8.81 -2.89 -9.81
C GLU A 35 -7.82 -2.00 -10.55
N HIS A 36 -7.53 -2.34 -11.81
CA HIS A 36 -6.65 -1.56 -12.68
C HIS A 36 -5.38 -1.08 -11.96
N SER A 37 -4.71 -1.99 -11.25
CA SER A 37 -3.63 -1.66 -10.33
C SER A 37 -2.45 -2.62 -10.44
N VAL A 38 -1.28 -2.15 -10.02
CA VAL A 38 -0.05 -2.96 -9.96
C VAL A 38 0.37 -3.08 -8.50
N VAL A 39 0.45 -4.31 -8.01
CA VAL A 39 0.92 -4.64 -6.67
C VAL A 39 2.33 -5.24 -6.77
N GLY A 40 3.30 -4.50 -6.26
CA GLY A 40 4.72 -4.85 -6.23
C GLY A 40 5.04 -5.96 -5.24
N ILE A 41 6.29 -6.43 -5.26
CA ILE A 41 6.72 -7.59 -4.48
C ILE A 41 6.57 -7.37 -2.97
N ARG A 42 6.33 -8.46 -2.22
CA ARG A 42 6.23 -8.42 -0.74
C ARG A 42 5.15 -7.50 -0.18
N SER A 43 4.22 -7.03 -1.01
CA SER A 43 3.13 -6.17 -0.57
C SER A 43 2.21 -6.92 0.39
N ARG A 44 1.77 -6.24 1.45
CA ARG A 44 0.72 -6.74 2.33
C ARG A 44 -0.46 -5.77 2.28
N ILE A 45 -1.63 -6.31 1.96
CA ILE A 45 -2.89 -5.58 1.81
C ILE A 45 -3.89 -6.17 2.81
N GLY A 46 -4.34 -5.33 3.75
CA GLY A 46 -5.28 -5.72 4.79
C GLY A 46 -6.71 -5.98 4.31
N SER A 47 -7.53 -6.45 5.24
CA SER A 47 -8.96 -6.71 5.05
C SER A 47 -9.73 -5.45 4.65
N ASN A 48 -10.75 -5.63 3.79
CA ASN A 48 -11.63 -4.58 3.28
C ASN A 48 -10.90 -3.41 2.60
N VAL A 49 -9.69 -3.64 2.09
CA VAL A 49 -8.97 -2.62 1.32
C VAL A 49 -9.49 -2.57 -0.11
N HIS A 50 -9.63 -1.36 -0.65
CA HIS A 50 -9.93 -1.13 -2.05
C HIS A 50 -8.78 -0.34 -2.71
N LEU A 51 -8.11 -0.98 -3.66
CA LEU A 51 -7.10 -0.36 -4.52
C LEU A 51 -7.65 -0.20 -5.93
N LYS A 52 -7.64 1.03 -6.44
CA LYS A 52 -8.08 1.35 -7.79
C LYS A 52 -7.10 2.31 -8.47
N ASP A 53 -6.78 2.08 -9.73
CA ASP A 53 -5.89 2.97 -10.51
C ASP A 53 -4.58 3.28 -9.75
N THR A 54 -3.99 2.26 -9.09
CA THR A 54 -2.90 2.44 -8.11
C THR A 54 -1.68 1.61 -8.45
N VAL A 55 -0.49 2.18 -8.26
CA VAL A 55 0.80 1.46 -8.37
C VAL A 55 1.46 1.39 -7.00
N MET A 56 1.52 0.19 -6.43
CA MET A 56 2.23 -0.08 -5.17
C MET A 56 3.57 -0.73 -5.48
N LEU A 57 4.67 -0.13 -5.06
CA LEU A 57 6.03 -0.65 -5.31
C LEU A 57 6.38 -1.84 -4.41
N GLY A 58 5.73 -1.96 -3.25
CA GLY A 58 5.83 -3.10 -2.34
C GLY A 58 6.83 -2.91 -1.20
N ALA A 59 7.59 -3.94 -0.85
CA ALA A 59 8.51 -3.89 0.30
C ALA A 59 9.88 -4.54 0.07
N ASP A 60 10.89 -3.98 0.71
CA ASP A 60 12.26 -4.48 0.70
C ASP A 60 12.45 -5.69 1.64
N PHE A 61 11.58 -5.86 2.64
CA PHE A 61 11.60 -6.95 3.62
C PHE A 61 10.18 -7.29 4.10
N TYR A 62 10.04 -8.41 4.81
CA TYR A 62 8.81 -8.78 5.51
C TYR A 62 8.92 -8.40 6.97
N GLU A 63 7.81 -7.97 7.56
CA GLU A 63 7.63 -7.96 9.02
C GLU A 63 6.97 -9.28 9.42
N THR A 64 7.51 -9.94 10.43
CA THR A 64 6.91 -11.13 11.04
C THR A 64 5.58 -10.77 11.68
N ASP A 65 4.69 -11.74 11.84
CA ASP A 65 3.40 -11.47 12.49
C ASP A 65 3.58 -11.00 13.94
N MET A 66 4.65 -11.42 14.63
CA MET A 66 4.99 -10.93 15.98
C MET A 66 5.38 -9.45 15.97
N GLU A 67 6.34 -9.04 15.12
CA GLU A 67 6.74 -7.63 14.99
C GLU A 67 5.56 -6.72 14.63
N ARG A 68 4.66 -7.20 13.79
CA ARG A 68 3.44 -6.46 13.42
C ARG A 68 2.49 -6.30 14.59
N CYS A 69 2.27 -7.36 15.36
CA CYS A 69 1.44 -7.31 16.57
C CYS A 69 2.03 -6.34 17.60
N ASP A 70 3.34 -6.37 17.82
CA ASP A 70 4.03 -5.48 18.74
C ASP A 70 3.91 -4.01 18.29
N GLN A 71 4.11 -3.74 16.99
CA GLN A 71 3.91 -2.39 16.44
C GLN A 71 2.48 -1.90 16.64
N LEU A 72 1.47 -2.74 16.36
CA LEU A 72 0.07 -2.38 16.58
C LEU A 72 -0.24 -2.15 18.07
N ALA A 73 0.35 -2.93 18.97
CA ALA A 73 0.22 -2.76 20.42
C ALA A 73 0.86 -1.44 20.91
N GLU A 74 1.94 -1.01 20.27
CA GLU A 74 2.59 0.30 20.50
C GLU A 74 1.88 1.47 19.79
N GLY A 75 0.78 1.23 19.07
CA GLY A 75 0.05 2.25 18.32
C GLY A 75 0.77 2.71 17.03
N LYS A 76 1.72 1.92 16.54
CA LYS A 76 2.44 2.15 15.27
C LYS A 76 1.74 1.43 14.11
N VAL A 77 2.03 1.87 12.89
CA VAL A 77 1.48 1.30 11.66
C VAL A 77 2.48 0.33 11.03
N PRO A 78 2.13 -0.94 10.81
CA PRO A 78 2.95 -1.90 10.07
C PRO A 78 3.14 -1.55 8.60
N ILE A 79 4.14 -2.15 7.95
CA ILE A 79 4.35 -2.04 6.51
C ILE A 79 3.16 -2.62 5.76
N GLY A 80 2.76 -1.92 4.69
CA GLY A 80 1.65 -2.27 3.83
C GLY A 80 0.45 -1.37 4.07
N ILE A 81 -0.73 -1.89 3.77
CA ILE A 81 -1.99 -1.15 3.85
C ILE A 81 -2.86 -1.74 4.94
N GLY A 82 -3.23 -0.89 5.90
CA GLY A 82 -4.13 -1.19 7.00
C GLY A 82 -5.57 -1.45 6.56
N GLU A 83 -6.37 -1.97 7.48
CA GLU A 83 -7.73 -2.42 7.21
C GLU A 83 -8.69 -1.27 6.89
N ASN A 84 -9.74 -1.56 6.12
CA ASN A 84 -10.81 -0.62 5.77
C ASN A 84 -10.29 0.66 5.07
N THR A 85 -9.20 0.55 4.32
CA THR A 85 -8.56 1.66 3.63
C THR A 85 -8.92 1.66 2.13
N SER A 86 -9.23 2.83 1.58
CA SER A 86 -9.54 3.02 0.16
C SER A 86 -8.51 3.93 -0.49
N ILE A 87 -7.89 3.47 -1.58
CA ILE A 87 -6.84 4.20 -2.29
C ILE A 87 -7.18 4.20 -3.78
N GLN A 88 -7.22 5.40 -4.36
CA GLN A 88 -7.47 5.64 -5.77
C GLN A 88 -6.44 6.60 -6.36
N ASN A 89 -6.01 6.35 -7.60
CA ASN A 89 -5.13 7.24 -8.38
C ASN A 89 -3.84 7.61 -7.62
N CYS A 90 -3.12 6.60 -7.13
CA CYS A 90 -2.00 6.77 -6.22
C CYS A 90 -0.77 5.93 -6.59
N ILE A 91 0.42 6.43 -6.28
CA ILE A 91 1.67 5.68 -6.28
C ILE A 91 2.11 5.49 -4.84
N ILE A 92 2.31 4.24 -4.42
CA ILE A 92 2.76 3.89 -3.07
C ILE A 92 4.18 3.36 -3.15
N ASP A 93 5.14 4.12 -2.63
CA ASP A 93 6.55 3.73 -2.64
C ASP A 93 6.86 2.65 -1.58
N LYS A 94 8.09 2.15 -1.61
CA LYS A 94 8.51 1.00 -0.84
C LYS A 94 8.42 1.23 0.65
N ASN A 95 8.03 0.17 1.36
CA ASN A 95 7.97 0.14 2.82
C ASN A 95 7.05 1.22 3.42
N ALA A 96 6.14 1.79 2.62
CA ALA A 96 5.12 2.68 3.12
C ALA A 96 4.23 1.95 4.14
N ARG A 97 3.83 2.69 5.17
CA ARG A 97 3.03 2.22 6.29
C ARG A 97 1.72 3.00 6.27
N ILE A 98 0.69 2.44 5.65
CA ILE A 98 -0.61 3.10 5.54
C ILE A 98 -1.53 2.53 6.62
N GLY A 99 -2.06 3.41 7.46
CA GLY A 99 -2.92 3.07 8.59
C GLY A 99 -4.26 2.45 8.21
N LYS A 100 -5.07 2.19 9.23
CA LYS A 100 -6.47 1.74 9.07
C LYS A 100 -7.41 2.92 8.81
N ASN A 101 -8.51 2.66 8.11
CA ASN A 101 -9.54 3.65 7.79
C ASN A 101 -9.01 4.87 7.02
N VAL A 102 -7.94 4.70 6.24
CA VAL A 102 -7.35 5.77 5.43
C VAL A 102 -8.13 5.90 4.12
N THR A 103 -8.30 7.12 3.63
CA THR A 103 -8.84 7.38 2.30
C THR A 103 -7.87 8.24 1.51
N ILE A 104 -7.42 7.75 0.36
CA ILE A 104 -6.58 8.51 -0.58
C ILE A 104 -7.32 8.57 -1.90
N ALA A 105 -7.87 9.72 -2.24
CA ALA A 105 -8.60 9.92 -3.49
C ALA A 105 -8.33 11.29 -4.13
N ASN A 106 -7.72 12.24 -3.40
CA ASN A 106 -7.52 13.61 -3.85
C ASN A 106 -8.84 14.22 -4.37
N ALA A 107 -9.89 14.15 -3.54
CA ALA A 107 -11.25 14.53 -3.94
C ALA A 107 -11.38 16.01 -4.37
N GLU A 108 -10.47 16.86 -3.88
CA GLU A 108 -10.39 18.28 -4.24
C GLU A 108 -9.70 18.51 -5.60
N GLY A 109 -9.13 17.48 -6.23
CA GLY A 109 -8.48 17.58 -7.54
C GLY A 109 -7.20 18.42 -7.53
N VAL A 110 -6.49 18.44 -6.40
CA VAL A 110 -5.24 19.19 -6.24
C VAL A 110 -4.22 18.71 -7.27
N GLN A 111 -3.61 19.62 -8.02
CA GLN A 111 -2.66 19.25 -9.08
C GLN A 111 -1.24 19.08 -8.55
N GLU A 112 -0.80 20.01 -7.71
CA GLU A 112 0.56 20.07 -7.18
C GLU A 112 0.49 20.38 -5.69
N SER A 113 1.12 19.56 -4.86
CA SER A 113 1.19 19.77 -3.41
C SER A 113 2.47 19.15 -2.86
N ASP A 114 3.22 19.91 -2.07
CA ASP A 114 4.37 19.40 -1.35
C ASP A 114 4.02 19.25 0.13
N ARG A 115 3.71 18.01 0.52
CA ARG A 115 3.37 17.62 1.91
C ARG A 115 4.31 16.53 2.39
N ALA A 116 5.58 16.59 1.99
CA ALA A 116 6.57 15.56 2.31
C ALA A 116 6.70 15.30 3.82
N SER A 117 6.46 16.31 4.67
CA SER A 117 6.41 16.17 6.14
C SER A 117 5.26 15.27 6.63
N GLU A 118 4.20 15.12 5.84
CA GLU A 118 3.05 14.24 6.10
C GLU A 118 3.18 12.90 5.36
N GLY A 119 4.31 12.66 4.68
CA GLY A 119 4.61 11.38 4.07
C GLY A 119 4.11 11.18 2.65
N PHE A 120 3.57 12.22 2.01
CA PHE A 120 3.12 12.16 0.62
C PHE A 120 3.32 13.49 -0.12
N HIS A 121 3.21 13.47 -1.43
CA HIS A 121 3.12 14.68 -2.26
C HIS A 121 2.16 14.41 -3.42
N ILE A 122 1.65 15.47 -4.05
CA ILE A 122 0.76 15.35 -5.20
C ILE A 122 1.46 15.97 -6.41
N ARG A 123 1.55 15.22 -7.50
CA ARG A 123 2.11 15.66 -8.78
C ARG A 123 1.14 15.31 -9.90
N SER A 124 0.78 16.29 -10.72
CA SER A 124 -0.18 16.10 -11.82
C SER A 124 -1.48 15.40 -11.39
N GLY A 125 -1.97 15.71 -10.19
CA GLY A 125 -3.18 15.10 -9.63
C GLY A 125 -3.02 13.69 -9.05
N ILE A 126 -1.82 13.11 -9.11
CA ILE A 126 -1.51 11.77 -8.59
C ILE A 126 -0.88 11.90 -7.21
N THR A 127 -1.47 11.23 -6.21
CA THR A 127 -0.90 11.17 -4.87
C THR A 127 0.25 10.18 -4.83
N VAL A 128 1.41 10.60 -4.34
CA VAL A 128 2.61 9.77 -4.21
C VAL A 128 2.99 9.65 -2.74
N VAL A 129 2.77 8.47 -2.16
CA VAL A 129 3.19 8.11 -0.79
C VAL A 129 4.67 7.78 -0.82
N LEU A 130 5.45 8.46 0.01
CA LEU A 130 6.91 8.40 0.02
C LEU A 130 7.46 7.09 0.61
N LYS A 131 8.69 6.74 0.23
CA LYS A 131 9.39 5.58 0.79
C LYS A 131 9.51 5.68 2.31
N ASN A 132 9.22 4.57 3.01
CA ASN A 132 9.26 4.46 4.47
C ASN A 132 8.32 5.44 5.21
N SER A 133 7.42 6.15 4.52
CA SER A 133 6.54 7.10 5.18
C SER A 133 5.41 6.39 5.91
N VAL A 134 4.83 7.11 6.87
CA VAL A 134 3.70 6.64 7.67
C VAL A 134 2.52 7.55 7.36
N ILE A 135 1.43 6.96 6.87
CA ILE A 135 0.13 7.60 6.78
C ILE A 135 -0.67 7.15 7.99
N ALA A 136 -1.01 8.09 8.86
CA ALA A 136 -1.70 7.81 10.11
C ALA A 136 -3.13 7.27 9.89
N ASP A 137 -3.63 6.54 10.87
CA ASP A 137 -4.99 6.01 10.88
C ASP A 137 -6.03 7.11 10.67
N GLY A 138 -7.03 6.85 9.83
CA GLY A 138 -8.14 7.78 9.58
C GLY A 138 -7.81 8.99 8.71
N LEU A 139 -6.58 9.11 8.20
CA LEU A 139 -6.23 10.25 7.35
C LEU A 139 -7.00 10.22 6.02
N VAL A 140 -7.47 11.39 5.58
CA VAL A 140 -8.11 11.59 4.28
C VAL A 140 -7.25 12.53 3.44
N ILE A 141 -6.89 12.09 2.24
CA ILE A 141 -6.06 12.79 1.25
C ILE A 141 -6.82 12.96 -0.05
#